data_AF-A0A4Q6J8T2-F1
#
_entry.id   AF-A0A4Q6J8T2-F1
#
_cell.length_a   1.000
_cell.length_b   1.000
_cell.length_c   1.000
_cell.angle_alpha   90.00
_cell.angle_beta   90.00
_cell.angle_gamma   90.00
#
_symmetry.space_group_name_H-M   'P 1'
#
loop_
_entity.id
_entity.type
_entity.pdbx_description
1 polymer ?
#
loop_
_entity_poly.entity_id
_entity_poly.type
_entity_poly.pdbx_seq_one_letter_code
_entity_poly.pdbx_strand_id
1 'polypeptide(L)'
;MSKALKILWHVGAAIFWGFSTLALLIWGISSITPNWCGEEQYEVFLSPDKDKQAVVSVINCGATTNYETLISISRVAQPSDQTILLSLDGHPSNNSYKVTWTSNNDIKLTDFEFSKLLSFHSRNTVGDIAQSHIQPKN
;
A
#
# COMPACT_ATOMS: atom_id res chain seq x y z
N MET A 1 -33.44 -50.07 8.39
CA MET A 1 -33.10 -48.94 7.49
C MET A 1 -33.26 -49.42 6.04
N SER A 2 -34.19 -48.86 5.27
CA SER A 2 -34.49 -49.34 3.91
C SER A 2 -33.33 -49.06 2.95
N LYS A 3 -33.16 -49.88 1.90
CA LYS A 3 -32.10 -49.68 0.89
C LYS A 3 -32.17 -48.30 0.24
N ALA A 4 -33.38 -47.78 0.00
CA ALA A 4 -33.62 -46.44 -0.53
C ALA A 4 -33.09 -45.34 0.41
N LEU A 5 -33.27 -45.46 1.73
CA LEU A 5 -32.78 -44.48 2.70
C LEU A 5 -31.24 -44.45 2.76
N LYS A 6 -30.59 -45.61 2.61
CA LYS A 6 -29.12 -45.70 2.55
C LYS A 6 -28.57 -45.02 1.29
N ILE A 7 -29.21 -45.24 0.14
CA ILE A 7 -28.81 -44.61 -1.13
C ILE A 7 -28.95 -43.09 -1.03
N LEU A 8 -30.08 -42.60 -0.50
CA LEU A 8 -30.33 -41.17 -0.32
C LEU A 8 -29.28 -40.52 0.59
N TRP A 9 -28.90 -41.23 1.67
CA TRP A 9 -27.87 -40.78 2.62
C TRP A 9 -26.49 -40.67 1.96
N HIS A 10 -26.06 -41.69 1.21
CA HIS A 10 -24.75 -41.66 0.57
C HIS A 10 -24.65 -40.60 -0.53
N VAL A 11 -25.73 -40.38 -1.29
CA VAL A 11 -25.79 -39.31 -2.32
C VAL A 11 -25.75 -37.93 -1.67
N GLY A 12 -26.53 -37.71 -0.60
CA GLY A 12 -26.51 -36.46 0.15
C GLY A 12 -25.15 -36.15 0.76
N ALA A 13 -24.51 -37.16 1.36
CA ALA A 13 -23.16 -37.03 1.90
C ALA A 13 -22.13 -36.70 0.81
N ALA A 14 -22.20 -37.35 -0.35
CA ALA A 14 -21.28 -37.09 -1.47
C ALA A 14 -21.41 -35.65 -1.99
N ILE A 15 -22.65 -35.14 -2.13
CA ILE A 15 -22.89 -33.75 -2.55
C ILE A 15 -22.37 -32.77 -1.50
N PHE A 16 -22.70 -33.00 -0.22
CA PHE A 16 -22.26 -32.12 0.88
C PHE A 16 -20.74 -32.03 0.99
N TRP A 17 -20.04 -33.17 0.97
CA TRP A 17 -18.57 -33.17 1.03
C TRP A 17 -17.92 -32.63 -0.25
N GLY A 18 -18.54 -32.85 -1.42
CA GLY A 18 -18.11 -32.24 -2.68
C GLY A 18 -18.16 -30.71 -2.64
N PHE A 19 -19.27 -30.12 -2.20
CA PHE A 19 -19.38 -28.67 -2.05
C PHE A 19 -18.48 -28.12 -0.93
N SER A 20 -18.35 -28.85 0.18
CA SER A 20 -17.49 -28.43 1.30
C SER A 20 -16.01 -28.37 0.89
N THR A 21 -15.51 -29.37 0.17
CA THR A 21 -14.12 -29.39 -0.31
C THR A 21 -13.85 -28.33 -1.38
N LEU A 22 -14.81 -28.09 -2.28
CA LEU A 22 -14.71 -27.01 -3.27
C LEU A 22 -14.70 -25.63 -2.61
N ALA A 23 -15.56 -25.41 -1.62
CA ALA A 23 -15.60 -24.17 -0.86
C ALA A 23 -14.28 -23.92 -0.12
N LEU A 24 -13.71 -24.96 0.51
CA LEU A 24 -12.41 -24.88 1.18
C LEU A 24 -11.26 -24.59 0.19
N LEU A 25 -11.31 -25.11 -1.04
CA LEU A 25 -10.31 -24.80 -2.06
C LEU A 25 -10.41 -23.34 -2.53
N ILE A 26 -11.62 -22.84 -2.78
CA ILE A 26 -11.83 -21.42 -3.17
C ILE A 26 -11.38 -20.50 -2.04
N TRP A 27 -11.76 -20.81 -0.80
CA TRP A 27 -11.37 -20.03 0.37
C TRP A 27 -9.85 -20.08 0.58
N GLY A 28 -9.25 -21.27 0.46
CA GLY A 28 -7.81 -21.48 0.52
C GLY A 28 -7.06 -20.64 -0.53
N ILE A 29 -7.43 -20.74 -1.80
CA ILE A 29 -6.79 -19.97 -2.89
C ILE A 29 -6.96 -18.47 -2.70
N SER A 30 -8.13 -18.01 -2.24
CA SER A 30 -8.36 -16.58 -1.97
C SER A 30 -7.50 -16.03 -0.83
N SER A 31 -7.10 -16.87 0.13
CA SER A 31 -6.19 -16.47 1.22
C SER A 31 -4.72 -16.37 0.79
N ILE A 32 -4.38 -16.85 -0.41
CA ILE A 32 -3.02 -16.87 -0.95
C ILE A 32 -2.92 -15.95 -2.18
N THR A 33 -3.82 -14.97 -2.36
CA THR A 33 -3.60 -13.94 -3.39
C THR A 33 -2.26 -13.26 -3.09
N PRO A 34 -1.23 -13.44 -3.92
CA PRO A 34 0.00 -12.68 -3.75
C PRO A 34 -0.39 -11.22 -3.95
N ASN A 35 0.16 -10.34 -3.14
CA ASN A 35 0.07 -8.91 -3.40
C ASN A 35 0.83 -8.72 -4.74
N TRP A 36 0.13 -8.51 -5.85
CA TRP A 36 0.77 -8.34 -7.17
C TRP A 36 1.52 -7.00 -7.28
N CYS A 37 1.38 -6.15 -6.26
CA CYS A 37 2.13 -4.92 -6.09
C CYS A 37 3.37 -5.15 -5.23
N GLY A 38 4.53 -5.04 -5.87
CA GLY A 38 5.79 -4.86 -5.16
C GLY A 38 5.94 -3.40 -4.75
N GLU A 39 6.35 -3.17 -3.51
CA GLU A 39 6.80 -1.86 -3.03
C GLU A 39 8.32 -1.93 -2.82
N GLU A 40 9.06 -1.06 -3.50
CA GLU A 40 10.51 -0.97 -3.40
C GLU A 40 10.92 0.40 -2.90
N GLN A 41 11.81 0.44 -1.91
CA GLN A 41 12.34 1.69 -1.38
C GLN A 41 13.34 2.31 -2.37
N TYR A 42 13.10 3.57 -2.78
CA TYR A 42 13.97 4.32 -3.68
C TYR A 42 14.92 5.27 -2.92
N GLU A 43 14.36 6.16 -2.09
CA GLU A 43 15.12 7.19 -1.36
C GLU A 43 14.60 7.38 0.07
N VAL A 44 15.49 7.81 0.98
CA VAL A 44 15.13 8.09 2.38
C VAL A 44 15.73 9.42 2.83
N PHE A 45 14.90 10.24 3.47
CA PHE A 45 15.24 11.54 4.03
C PHE A 45 15.01 11.52 5.53
N LEU A 46 16.07 11.55 6.32
CA LEU A 46 15.99 11.59 7.78
C LEU A 46 15.66 13.00 8.28
N SER A 47 14.88 13.08 9.36
CA SER A 47 14.68 14.33 10.11
C SER A 47 16.00 14.79 10.76
N PRO A 48 16.14 16.08 11.12
CA PRO A 48 17.37 16.61 11.72
C PRO A 48 17.77 15.91 13.03
N ASP A 49 16.80 15.47 13.83
CA ASP A 49 16.99 14.68 15.06
C ASP A 49 17.02 13.16 14.83
N LYS A 50 16.81 12.72 13.59
CA LYS A 50 16.85 11.30 13.16
C LYS A 50 15.81 10.41 13.82
N ASP A 51 14.72 10.99 14.33
CA ASP A 51 13.61 10.25 14.93
C ASP A 51 12.59 9.79 13.88
N LYS A 52 12.55 10.47 12.73
CA LYS A 52 11.62 10.25 11.61
C LYS A 52 12.37 10.15 10.30
N GLN A 53 11.70 9.51 9.36
CA GLN A 53 12.17 9.38 8.00
C GLN A 53 11.01 9.61 7.04
N ALA A 54 11.28 10.36 5.98
CA ALA A 54 10.43 10.36 4.81
C ALA A 54 11.03 9.39 3.80
N VAL A 55 10.21 8.48 3.30
CA VAL A 55 10.62 7.41 2.39
C VAL A 55 9.90 7.63 1.06
N VAL A 56 10.67 7.56 -0.02
CA VAL A 56 10.13 7.51 -1.37
C VAL A 56 10.19 6.05 -1.80
N SER A 57 9.04 5.46 -2.07
CA SER A 57 8.88 4.09 -2.55
C SER A 57 8.35 4.08 -3.98
N VAL A 58 8.68 3.03 -4.72
CA VAL A 58 8.10 2.69 -6.02
C VAL A 58 7.12 1.57 -5.83
N ILE A 59 5.88 1.79 -6.22
CA ILE A 59 4.89 0.73 -6.32
C ILE A 59 4.86 0.24 -7.76
N ASN A 60 4.96 -1.07 -7.94
CA ASN A 60 4.85 -1.74 -9.23
C ASN A 60 3.86 -2.90 -9.12
N CYS A 61 2.68 -2.73 -9.71
CA CYS A 61 1.55 -3.67 -9.62
C CYS A 61 1.45 -4.74 -10.72
N GLY A 62 2.49 -4.89 -11.56
CA GLY A 62 2.56 -5.96 -12.56
C GLY A 62 1.51 -5.88 -13.69
N ALA A 63 1.79 -6.60 -14.79
CA ALA A 63 1.05 -6.70 -16.07
C ALA A 63 0.92 -5.42 -16.91
N THR A 64 0.76 -4.26 -16.30
CA THR A 64 0.80 -2.94 -16.95
C THR A 64 1.89 -2.14 -16.25
N THR A 65 2.76 -1.46 -17.00
CA THR A 65 3.94 -0.68 -16.52
C THR A 65 3.55 0.56 -15.72
N ASN A 66 2.60 0.43 -14.79
CA ASN A 66 2.03 1.50 -14.00
C ASN A 66 2.89 1.58 -12.75
N TYR A 67 4.01 2.30 -12.87
CA TYR A 67 4.83 2.66 -11.73
C TYR A 67 4.14 3.81 -11.00
N GLU A 68 4.10 3.74 -9.68
CA GLU A 68 3.67 4.86 -8.85
C GLU A 68 4.79 5.22 -7.89
N THR A 69 5.03 6.51 -7.71
CA THR A 69 5.95 7.05 -6.71
C THR A 69 5.16 7.40 -5.47
N LEU A 70 5.39 6.69 -4.37
CA LEU A 70 4.78 6.94 -3.08
C LEU A 70 5.77 7.69 -2.18
N ILE A 71 5.33 8.79 -1.55
CA ILE A 71 6.11 9.49 -0.53
C ILE A 71 5.39 9.36 0.79
N SER A 72 6.00 8.64 1.73
CA SER A 72 5.47 8.40 3.07
C SER A 72 6.41 8.94 4.16
N ILE A 73 5.88 9.14 5.36
CA ILE A 73 6.68 9.42 6.57
C ILE A 73 6.44 8.30 7.55
N SER A 74 7.49 7.84 8.21
CA SER A 74 7.40 6.95 9.36
C SER A 74 8.38 7.36 10.46
N ARG A 75 8.17 6.84 11.67
CA ARG A 75 9.16 6.96 12.74
C ARG A 75 10.24 5.90 12.53
N VAL A 76 11.51 6.25 12.72
CA VAL A 76 12.63 5.32 12.54
C VAL A 76 12.50 4.10 13.47
N ALA A 77 12.01 4.32 14.69
CA ALA A 77 11.79 3.25 15.66
C ALA A 77 10.59 2.34 15.33
N GLN A 78 9.65 2.80 14.50
CA GLN A 78 8.41 2.08 14.15
C GLN A 78 8.08 2.30 12.67
N PRO A 79 8.86 1.70 11.74
CA PRO A 79 8.69 1.93 10.30
C PRO A 79 7.36 1.41 9.76
N SER A 80 6.69 0.49 10.48
CA SER A 80 5.36 -0.02 10.12
C SER A 80 4.25 1.02 10.28
N ASP A 81 4.46 2.05 11.11
CA ASP A 81 3.51 3.15 11.30
C ASP A 81 3.89 4.28 10.34
N GLN A 82 3.34 4.20 9.11
CA GLN A 82 3.62 5.15 8.05
C GLN A 82 2.39 5.96 7.64
N THR A 83 2.60 7.25 7.42
CA THR A 83 1.61 8.17 6.86
C THR A 83 2.00 8.51 5.43
N ILE A 84 1.13 8.22 4.47
CA ILE A 84 1.33 8.57 3.06
C ILE A 84 1.04 10.06 2.89
N LEU A 85 2.00 10.82 2.37
CA LEU A 85 1.84 12.25 2.08
C LEU A 85 1.38 12.52 0.65
N LEU A 86 1.97 11.78 -0.29
CA LEU A 86 1.84 12.06 -1.71
C LEU A 86 1.97 10.75 -2.49
N SER A 87 1.17 10.59 -3.53
CA SER A 87 1.35 9.58 -4.57
C SER A 87 1.37 10.26 -5.94
N LEU A 88 2.39 9.94 -6.73
CA LEU A 88 2.59 10.45 -8.09
C LEU A 88 2.59 9.29 -9.09
N ASP A 89 2.05 9.54 -10.27
CA ASP A 89 2.12 8.62 -11.41
C ASP A 89 3.54 8.60 -11.98
N GLY A 90 4.02 7.42 -12.35
CA GLY A 90 5.35 7.17 -12.90
C GLY A 90 6.42 6.80 -11.87
N HIS A 91 7.56 6.37 -12.40
CA HIS A 91 8.75 6.01 -11.63
C HIS A 91 9.43 7.27 -11.05
N PRO A 92 9.99 7.24 -9.83
CA PRO A 92 10.62 8.42 -9.20
C PRO A 92 11.77 8.99 -10.02
N SER A 93 12.51 8.17 -10.76
CA SER A 93 13.57 8.66 -11.69
C SER A 93 13.04 9.58 -12.79
N ASN A 94 11.77 9.47 -13.15
CA ASN A 94 11.13 10.24 -14.22
C ASN A 94 10.25 11.37 -13.66
N ASN A 95 10.17 11.49 -12.34
CA ASN A 95 9.39 12.50 -11.65
C ASN A 95 10.33 13.50 -11.01
N SER A 96 10.12 14.79 -11.29
CA SER A 96 10.73 15.81 -10.44
C SER A 96 9.97 15.84 -9.13
N TYR A 97 10.66 15.72 -8.00
CA TYR A 97 10.11 15.98 -6.69
C TYR A 97 11.26 16.40 -5.77
N LYS A 98 10.94 17.13 -4.72
CA LYS A 98 11.91 17.54 -3.71
C LYS A 98 11.30 17.39 -2.34
N VAL A 99 11.96 16.58 -1.52
CA VAL A 99 11.59 16.35 -0.12
C VAL A 99 12.62 17.01 0.77
N THR A 100 12.20 17.84 1.71
CA THR A 100 13.12 18.51 2.65
C THR A 100 12.47 18.70 4.00
N TRP A 101 13.18 18.34 5.06
CA TRP A 101 12.79 18.66 6.43
C TRP A 101 13.15 20.11 6.74
N THR A 102 12.15 20.91 7.13
CA THR A 102 12.36 22.30 7.59
C THR A 102 12.53 22.38 9.10
N SER A 103 12.00 21.39 9.82
CA SER A 103 12.18 21.19 11.26
C SER A 103 12.10 19.70 11.60
N ASN A 104 12.22 19.33 12.87
CA ASN A 104 11.99 17.94 13.33
C ASN A 104 10.55 17.46 13.11
N ASN A 105 9.59 18.38 13.02
CA ASN A 105 8.17 18.09 12.84
C ASN A 105 7.59 18.63 11.54
N ASP A 106 8.37 19.33 10.72
CA ASP A 106 7.88 19.96 9.50
C ASP A 106 8.62 19.43 8.29
N ILE A 107 7.86 18.95 7.32
CA ILE A 107 8.38 18.49 6.03
C ILE A 107 7.77 19.30 4.90
N LYS A 108 8.59 19.59 3.89
CA LYS A 108 8.20 20.29 2.68
C LYS A 108 8.38 19.38 1.47
N LEU A 109 7.33 19.26 0.66
CA LEU A 109 7.32 18.55 -0.61
C LEU A 109 7.06 19.57 -1.73
N THR A 110 8.06 19.77 -2.59
CA THR A 110 8.01 20.75 -3.69
C THR A 110 8.41 20.15 -5.02
N ASP A 111 8.32 20.95 -6.08
CA ASP A 111 8.85 20.68 -7.42
C ASP A 111 8.25 19.46 -8.13
N PHE A 112 7.12 18.95 -7.64
CA PHE A 112 6.37 17.87 -8.28
C PHE A 112 5.38 18.37 -9.32
N GLU A 113 5.21 17.59 -10.38
CA GLU A 113 4.27 17.90 -11.46
C GLU A 113 2.84 17.59 -11.00
N PHE A 114 1.98 18.62 -10.93
CA PHE A 114 0.58 18.43 -10.53
C PHE A 114 -0.19 17.51 -11.48
N SER A 115 0.18 17.48 -12.76
CA SER A 115 -0.42 16.57 -13.76
C SER A 115 -0.20 15.10 -13.46
N LYS A 116 0.82 14.76 -12.68
CA LYS A 116 1.13 13.39 -12.25
C LYS A 116 0.60 13.09 -10.86
N LEU A 117 -0.11 14.02 -10.22
CA LEU A 117 -0.62 13.82 -8.87
C LEU A 117 -1.78 12.83 -8.85
N LEU A 118 -1.60 11.69 -8.17
CA LEU A 118 -2.65 10.68 -7.98
C LEU A 118 -3.42 10.91 -6.68
N SER A 119 -2.68 11.12 -5.59
CA SER A 119 -3.27 11.43 -4.29
C SER A 119 -2.34 12.25 -3.42
N PHE A 120 -2.90 13.00 -2.48
CA PHE A 120 -2.15 13.73 -1.47
C PHE A 120 -2.92 13.79 -0.15
N HIS A 121 -2.17 13.79 0.94
CA HIS A 121 -2.71 13.99 2.26
C HIS A 121 -2.63 15.48 2.62
N SER A 122 -3.79 16.15 2.57
CA SER A 122 -3.86 17.60 2.77
C SER A 122 -4.06 18.03 4.23
N ARG A 123 -4.43 17.11 5.12
CA ARG A 123 -4.80 17.46 6.50
C ARG A 123 -3.59 17.26 7.39
N ASN A 124 -3.25 18.30 8.16
CA ASN A 124 -2.35 18.18 9.29
C ASN A 124 -3.23 18.04 10.54
N THR A 125 -3.49 16.82 10.97
CA THR A 125 -4.32 16.49 12.14
C THR A 125 -3.49 16.27 13.40
N VAL A 126 -4.15 16.42 14.56
CA VAL A 126 -3.55 16.10 15.86
C VAL A 126 -3.35 14.59 15.93
N GLY A 127 -2.12 14.13 15.68
CA GLY A 127 -1.76 12.71 15.59
C GLY A 127 -0.77 12.41 14.46
N ASP A 128 -0.62 13.31 13.50
CA ASP A 128 0.26 13.11 12.36
C ASP A 128 1.74 13.13 12.79
N ILE A 129 2.55 12.33 12.11
CA ILE A 129 3.98 12.14 12.44
C ILE A 129 4.77 13.44 12.23
N ALA A 130 4.38 14.24 11.23
CA ALA A 130 4.92 15.56 10.92
C ALA A 130 3.88 16.39 10.17
N GLN A 131 3.96 17.72 10.31
CA GLN A 131 3.22 18.66 9.48
C GLN A 131 3.81 18.69 8.07
N SER A 132 2.96 18.49 7.07
CA SER A 132 3.35 18.48 5.68
C SER A 132 2.95 19.79 4.99
N HIS A 133 3.90 20.33 4.22
CA HIS A 133 3.70 21.47 3.32
C HIS A 133 3.94 21.01 1.89
N ILE A 134 2.85 20.78 1.15
CA ILE A 134 2.87 20.21 -0.20
C ILE A 134 2.57 21.32 -1.21
N GLN A 135 3.50 21.59 -2.11
CA GLN A 135 3.34 22.63 -3.14
C GLN A 135 3.81 22.11 -4.51
N PRO A 136 2.91 22.05 -5.52
CA PRO A 136 3.29 21.61 -6.86
C PRO A 136 4.19 22.64 -7.55
N LYS A 137 4.86 22.19 -8.61
CA LYS A 137 5.56 23.07 -9.56
C LYS A 137 4.54 23.91 -10.33
N ASN A 138 4.78 25.21 -10.41
CA ASN A 138 4.00 26.16 -11.22
C ASN A 138 4.08 25.85 -12.71
#